data_AF-A0A7X8C4K4-F1
#
_entry.id   AF-A0A7X8C4K4-F1
#
_cell.length_a   1.000
_cell.length_b   1.000
_cell.length_c   1.000
_cell.angle_alpha   90.00
_cell.angle_beta   90.00
_cell.angle_gamma   90.00
#
_symmetry.space_group_name_H-M   'P 1'
#
loop_
_entity.id
_entity.type
_entity.pdbx_description
1 polymer ?
#
loop_
_entity_poly.entity_id
_entity_poly.type
_entity_poly.pdbx_seq_one_letter_code
_entity_poly.pdbx_strand_id
1 'polypeptide(L)'
;MAAEALIENGDLDGAQTRIDAAIVHPKTEAWPKTYLIGARVAMAKYEADKSKTDLLMNASDLFMKSAELDAKGNAKGKQIGKFKKDIKIALTFFMPEMQNMGIEAFNNDDFETALKAFQNVININKLSIYKEDNLPAD
;
A
#
# COMPACT_ATOMS: atom_id res chain seq x y z
N MET A 1 7.90 14.08 -2.88
CA MET A 1 6.78 14.42 -3.80
C MET A 1 5.90 15.42 -3.08
N ALA A 2 5.23 16.35 -3.76
CA ALA A 2 4.40 17.36 -3.07
C ALA A 2 3.33 16.72 -2.15
N ALA A 3 2.77 15.56 -2.53
CA ALA A 3 1.81 14.82 -1.71
C ALA A 3 2.38 14.37 -0.33
N GLU A 4 3.66 14.02 -0.23
CA GLU A 4 4.25 13.60 1.06
C GLU A 4 4.26 14.75 2.07
N ALA A 5 4.67 15.95 1.65
CA ALA A 5 4.65 17.14 2.50
C ALA A 5 3.22 17.55 2.90
N LEU A 6 2.23 17.29 2.03
CA LEU A 6 0.82 17.57 2.34
C LEU A 6 0.27 16.61 3.40
N ILE A 7 0.67 15.32 3.37
CA ILE A 7 0.37 14.38 4.47
C ILE A 7 0.97 14.89 5.79
N GLU A 8 2.25 15.29 5.78
CA GLU A 8 2.96 15.78 6.98
C GLU A 8 2.31 17.05 7.57
N ASN A 9 1.71 17.89 6.72
CA ASN A 9 1.00 19.10 7.12
C ASN A 9 -0.49 18.87 7.41
N GLY A 10 -1.00 17.63 7.31
CA GLY A 10 -2.40 17.29 7.55
C GLY A 10 -3.38 17.65 6.42
N ASP A 11 -2.90 18.16 5.29
CA ASP A 11 -3.72 18.45 4.11
C ASP A 11 -3.94 17.19 3.26
N LEU A 12 -4.80 16.29 3.76
CA LEU A 12 -5.06 15.00 3.13
C LEU A 12 -5.82 15.10 1.82
N ASP A 13 -6.65 16.14 1.64
CA ASP A 13 -7.39 16.37 0.39
C ASP A 13 -6.49 16.97 -0.69
N GLY A 14 -5.60 17.88 -0.32
CA GLY A 14 -4.52 18.33 -1.18
C GLY A 14 -3.62 17.16 -1.58
N ALA A 15 -3.23 16.31 -0.63
CA ALA A 15 -2.42 15.13 -0.91
C ALA A 15 -3.11 14.18 -1.90
N GLN A 16 -4.42 13.91 -1.70
CA GLN A 16 -5.22 13.09 -2.61
C GLN A 16 -5.25 13.69 -4.02
N THR A 17 -5.54 14.98 -4.14
CA THR A 17 -5.61 15.68 -5.43
C THR A 17 -4.29 15.53 -6.21
N ARG A 18 -3.14 15.62 -5.52
CA ARG A 18 -1.83 15.41 -6.15
C ARG A 18 -1.62 13.97 -6.61
N ILE A 19 -2.11 13.01 -5.83
CA ILE A 19 -2.01 11.59 -6.17
C ILE A 19 -2.92 11.24 -7.34
N ASP A 20 -4.16 11.72 -7.37
CA ASP A 20 -5.11 11.48 -8.46
C ASP A 20 -4.53 11.97 -9.81
N ALA A 21 -3.91 13.15 -9.81
CA ALA A 21 -3.21 13.67 -10.98
C ALA A 21 -1.97 12.83 -11.34
N ALA A 22 -1.23 12.32 -10.36
CA ALA A 22 0.00 11.57 -10.59
C ALA A 22 -0.25 10.14 -11.14
N ILE A 23 -1.33 9.47 -10.71
CA ILE A 23 -1.63 8.10 -11.12
C ILE A 23 -1.99 8.01 -12.61
N VAL A 24 -2.55 9.07 -13.19
CA VAL A 24 -2.94 9.11 -14.61
C VAL A 24 -1.92 9.84 -15.51
N HIS A 25 -0.89 10.43 -14.93
CA HIS A 25 0.06 11.23 -15.70
C HIS A 25 1.16 10.33 -16.29
N PRO A 26 1.47 10.41 -17.60
CA PRO A 26 2.36 9.46 -18.29
C PRO A 26 3.77 9.33 -17.70
N LYS A 27 4.26 10.37 -17.01
CA LYS A 27 5.58 10.34 -16.36
C LYS A 27 5.60 9.65 -14.99
N THR A 28 4.43 9.42 -14.39
CA THR A 28 4.30 9.00 -12.98
C THR A 28 3.38 7.80 -12.80
N GLU A 29 2.53 7.49 -13.78
CA GLU A 29 1.61 6.33 -13.76
C GLU A 29 2.34 4.98 -13.69
N ALA A 30 3.58 4.90 -14.17
CA ALA A 30 4.41 3.70 -14.11
C ALA A 30 5.45 3.76 -12.97
N TRP A 31 5.39 4.79 -12.11
CA TRP A 31 6.39 5.00 -11.07
C TRP A 31 5.94 4.40 -9.74
N PRO A 32 6.68 3.44 -9.13
CA PRO A 32 6.25 2.78 -7.88
C PRO A 32 5.95 3.77 -6.76
N LYS A 33 6.77 4.83 -6.65
CA LYS A 33 6.62 5.86 -5.62
C LYS A 33 5.26 6.58 -5.69
N THR A 34 4.63 6.68 -6.86
CA THR A 34 3.27 7.25 -6.99
C THR A 34 2.27 6.46 -6.17
N TYR A 35 2.27 5.13 -6.33
CA TYR A 35 1.35 4.24 -5.63
C TYR A 35 1.70 4.05 -4.16
N LEU A 36 3.01 4.03 -3.82
CA LEU A 36 3.46 4.04 -2.43
C LEU A 36 2.89 5.24 -1.65
N ILE A 37 2.97 6.44 -2.24
CA ILE A 37 2.44 7.64 -1.57
C ILE A 37 0.92 7.63 -1.59
N GLY A 38 0.28 7.18 -2.68
CA GLY A 38 -1.18 7.02 -2.71
C GLY A 38 -1.69 6.12 -1.58
N ALA A 39 -1.04 4.99 -1.36
CA ALA A 39 -1.37 4.10 -0.24
C ALA A 39 -1.20 4.81 1.11
N ARG A 40 -0.15 5.62 1.28
CA ARG A 40 0.06 6.43 2.49
C ARG A 40 -1.01 7.51 2.69
N VAL A 41 -1.51 8.13 1.61
CA VAL A 41 -2.65 9.06 1.69
C VAL A 41 -3.91 8.32 2.16
N ALA A 42 -4.21 7.16 1.59
CA ALA A 42 -5.35 6.34 1.99
C ALA A 42 -5.24 5.93 3.47
N MET A 43 -4.05 5.49 3.92
CA MET A 43 -3.77 5.17 5.32
C MET A 43 -3.93 6.37 6.25
N ALA A 44 -3.42 7.55 5.86
CA ALA A 44 -3.56 8.76 6.66
C ALA A 44 -5.03 9.19 6.79
N LYS A 45 -5.82 9.04 5.72
CA LYS A 45 -7.27 9.30 5.74
C LYS A 45 -8.02 8.30 6.62
N TYR A 46 -7.63 7.03 6.58
CA TYR A 46 -8.18 6.01 7.47
C TYR A 46 -7.82 6.28 8.94
N GLU A 47 -6.60 6.72 9.22
CA GLU A 47 -6.20 7.10 10.58
C GLU A 47 -7.01 8.29 11.11
N ALA A 48 -7.34 9.25 10.24
CA ALA A 48 -8.20 10.37 10.60
C ALA A 48 -9.67 9.97 10.83
N ASP A 49 -10.12 8.85 10.25
CA ASP A 49 -11.49 8.36 10.33
C ASP A 49 -11.54 6.84 10.15
N LYS A 50 -11.41 6.12 11.27
CA LYS A 50 -11.36 4.66 11.32
C LYS A 50 -12.65 3.98 10.84
N SER A 51 -13.74 4.72 10.64
CA SER A 51 -14.97 4.17 10.07
C SER A 51 -14.87 3.88 8.57
N LYS A 52 -13.90 4.47 7.87
CA LYS A 52 -13.70 4.35 6.42
C LYS A 52 -12.79 3.16 6.07
N THR A 53 -13.29 1.96 6.33
CA THR A 53 -12.55 0.70 6.10
C THR A 53 -12.26 0.43 4.61
N ASP A 54 -13.01 1.04 3.70
CA ASP A 54 -12.75 1.02 2.26
C ASP A 54 -11.37 1.59 1.89
N LEU A 55 -10.87 2.56 2.67
CA LEU A 55 -9.54 3.15 2.48
C LEU A 55 -8.41 2.15 2.72
N LEU A 56 -8.58 1.18 3.63
CA LEU A 56 -7.62 0.11 3.84
C LEU A 56 -7.56 -0.84 2.63
N MET A 57 -8.70 -1.16 2.01
CA MET A 57 -8.73 -1.96 0.79
C MET A 57 -8.04 -1.21 -0.37
N ASN A 58 -8.34 0.07 -0.55
CA ASN A 58 -7.65 0.92 -1.52
C ASN A 58 -6.12 0.99 -1.26
N ALA A 59 -5.71 1.15 0.01
CA ALA A 59 -4.29 1.14 0.37
C ALA A 59 -3.62 -0.19 0.01
N SER A 60 -4.31 -1.32 0.18
CA SER A 60 -3.82 -2.65 -0.23
C SER A 60 -3.52 -2.68 -1.72
N ASP A 61 -4.47 -2.27 -2.56
CA ASP A 61 -4.31 -2.28 -4.02
C ASP A 61 -3.15 -1.38 -4.47
N LEU A 62 -3.04 -0.20 -3.87
CA LEU A 62 -1.95 0.74 -4.15
C LEU A 62 -0.59 0.20 -3.69
N PHE A 63 -0.49 -0.42 -2.52
CA PHE A 63 0.76 -1.05 -2.09
C PHE A 63 1.16 -2.22 -2.99
N MET A 64 0.21 -3.08 -3.37
CA MET A 64 0.45 -4.19 -4.28
C MET A 64 0.92 -3.68 -5.65
N LYS A 65 0.29 -2.61 -6.16
CA LYS A 65 0.72 -1.98 -7.41
C LYS A 65 2.12 -1.38 -7.34
N SER A 66 2.45 -0.74 -6.22
CA SER A 66 3.78 -0.21 -5.95
C SER A 66 4.83 -1.33 -5.98
N ALA A 67 4.59 -2.44 -5.26
CA ALA A 67 5.48 -3.58 -5.22
C ALA A 67 5.64 -4.25 -6.60
N GLU A 68 4.55 -4.38 -7.36
CA GLU A 68 4.56 -4.92 -8.72
C GLU A 68 5.47 -4.09 -9.64
N LEU A 69 5.30 -2.76 -9.65
CA LEU A 69 6.08 -1.87 -10.49
C LEU A 69 7.55 -1.83 -10.06
N ASP A 70 7.84 -1.86 -8.76
CA ASP A 70 9.20 -1.85 -8.25
C ASP A 70 9.95 -3.14 -8.59
N ALA A 71 9.24 -4.29 -8.57
CA ALA A 71 9.79 -5.57 -9.00
C ALA A 71 10.05 -5.64 -10.52
N LYS A 72 9.21 -4.98 -11.33
CA LYS A 72 9.38 -4.91 -12.79
C LYS A 72 10.50 -3.94 -13.22
N GLY A 73 10.67 -2.84 -12.48
CA GLY A 73 11.49 -1.72 -12.93
C GLY A 73 10.89 -1.03 -14.16
N ASN A 74 11.70 -0.22 -14.86
CA ASN A 74 11.26 0.45 -16.09
C ASN A 74 11.36 -0.45 -17.33
N ALA A 75 10.93 0.05 -18.50
CA ALA A 75 10.95 -0.68 -19.77
C ALA A 75 12.32 -1.25 -20.20
N LYS A 76 13.42 -0.79 -19.58
CA LYS A 76 14.78 -1.28 -19.81
C LYS A 76 15.28 -2.22 -18.71
N GLY A 77 14.40 -2.68 -17.81
CA GLY A 77 14.75 -3.47 -16.63
C GLY A 77 15.61 -2.73 -15.60
N LYS A 78 15.66 -1.38 -15.65
CA LYS A 78 16.42 -0.57 -14.69
C LYS A 78 15.53 -0.16 -13.53
N GLN A 79 16.14 0.20 -12.40
CA GLN A 79 15.46 0.65 -11.18
C GLN A 79 14.61 -0.43 -10.49
N ILE A 80 14.85 -1.71 -10.79
CA ILE A 80 14.27 -2.84 -10.05
C ILE A 80 14.69 -2.72 -8.58
N GLY A 81 13.72 -2.84 -7.67
CA GLY A 81 13.98 -2.81 -6.23
C GLY A 81 14.34 -1.43 -5.68
N LYS A 82 14.21 -0.36 -6.47
CA LYS A 82 14.63 1.00 -6.07
C LYS A 82 13.90 1.48 -4.81
N PHE A 83 12.64 1.08 -4.64
CA PHE A 83 11.80 1.44 -3.50
C PHE A 83 11.52 0.24 -2.58
N LYS A 84 12.19 -0.90 -2.77
CA LYS A 84 12.00 -2.13 -2.00
C LYS A 84 11.97 -1.86 -0.49
N LYS A 85 12.94 -1.11 0.04
CA LYS A 85 13.01 -0.81 1.48
C LYS A 85 11.79 -0.01 1.96
N ASP A 86 11.43 1.06 1.27
CA ASP A 86 10.34 1.97 1.67
C ASP A 86 8.97 1.28 1.59
N ILE A 87 8.77 0.46 0.55
CA ILE A 87 7.58 -0.37 0.37
C ILE A 87 7.47 -1.38 1.50
N LYS A 88 8.56 -2.09 1.82
CA LYS A 88 8.59 -3.11 2.87
C LYS A 88 8.22 -2.52 4.22
N ILE A 89 8.84 -1.39 4.58
CA ILE A 89 8.54 -0.68 5.84
C ILE A 89 7.06 -0.30 5.89
N ALA A 90 6.52 0.27 4.81
CA ALA A 90 5.12 0.68 4.79
C ALA A 90 4.16 -0.52 4.94
N LEU A 91 4.44 -1.62 4.24
CA LEU A 91 3.67 -2.86 4.35
C LEU A 91 3.75 -3.49 5.75
N THR A 92 4.89 -3.42 6.43
CA THR A 92 5.04 -3.90 7.81
C THR A 92 4.09 -3.19 8.77
N PHE A 93 3.89 -1.87 8.61
CA PHE A 93 2.91 -1.12 9.42
C PHE A 93 1.47 -1.29 8.95
N PHE A 94 1.26 -1.60 7.67
CA PHE A 94 -0.07 -1.79 7.09
C PHE A 94 -0.71 -3.14 7.46
N MET A 95 0.07 -4.22 7.46
CA MET A 95 -0.45 -5.57 7.67
C MET A 95 -1.27 -5.74 8.97
N PRO A 96 -0.86 -5.18 10.13
CA PRO A 96 -1.66 -5.26 11.35
C PRO A 96 -3.05 -4.61 11.21
N GLU A 97 -3.18 -3.47 10.51
CA GLU A 97 -4.47 -2.83 10.29
C GLU A 97 -5.39 -3.71 9.43
N MET A 98 -4.85 -4.36 8.40
CA MET A 98 -5.61 -5.30 7.57
C MET A 98 -6.00 -6.56 8.34
N GLN A 99 -5.13 -7.08 9.22
CA GLN A 99 -5.45 -8.19 10.11
C GLN A 99 -6.57 -7.83 11.07
N ASN A 100 -6.53 -6.64 11.67
CA ASN A 100 -7.57 -6.14 12.56
C ASN A 100 -8.91 -6.01 11.83
N MET A 101 -8.93 -5.45 10.62
CA MET A 101 -10.14 -5.41 9.80
C MET A 101 -10.71 -6.82 9.58
N GLY A 102 -9.85 -7.79 9.27
CA GLY A 102 -10.28 -9.18 9.10
C GLY A 102 -10.91 -9.77 10.36
N ILE A 103 -10.31 -9.50 11.53
CA ILE A 103 -10.82 -9.95 12.83
C ILE A 103 -12.16 -9.28 13.17
N GLU A 104 -12.27 -7.97 12.99
CA GLU A 104 -13.49 -7.21 13.25
C GLU A 104 -14.64 -7.66 12.33
N ALA A 105 -14.37 -7.82 11.04
CA ALA A 105 -15.35 -8.32 10.09
C ALA A 105 -15.82 -9.73 10.45
N PHE A 106 -14.89 -10.62 10.84
CA PHE A 106 -15.22 -11.98 11.26
C PHE A 106 -16.11 -11.98 12.52
N ASN A 107 -15.79 -11.16 13.52
CA ASN A 107 -16.58 -11.05 14.75
C ASN A 107 -17.99 -10.48 14.52
N ASN A 108 -18.19 -9.74 13.43
CA ASN A 108 -19.47 -9.17 13.02
C ASN A 108 -20.21 -10.02 11.98
N ASP A 109 -19.82 -11.28 11.78
CA ASP A 109 -20.35 -12.21 10.79
C ASP A 109 -20.23 -11.72 9.32
N ASP A 110 -19.42 -10.69 9.06
CA ASP A 110 -19.05 -10.23 7.72
C ASP A 110 -17.86 -11.07 7.19
N PHE A 111 -18.18 -12.33 6.87
CA PHE A 111 -17.18 -13.29 6.41
C PHE A 111 -16.58 -12.93 5.05
N GLU A 112 -17.29 -12.17 4.20
CA GLU A 112 -16.76 -11.75 2.91
C GLU A 112 -15.63 -10.74 3.08
N THR A 113 -15.84 -9.71 3.91
CA THR A 113 -14.80 -8.73 4.22
C THR A 113 -13.64 -9.39 4.97
N ALA A 114 -13.94 -10.28 5.93
CA ALA A 114 -12.92 -11.02 6.66
C ALA A 114 -12.00 -11.83 5.73
N LEU A 115 -12.61 -12.60 4.81
CA LEU A 115 -11.87 -13.40 3.85
C LEU A 115 -10.98 -12.54 2.96
N LYS A 116 -11.50 -11.43 2.43
CA LYS A 116 -10.73 -10.50 1.58
C LYS A 116 -9.54 -9.91 2.34
N ALA A 117 -9.75 -9.48 3.58
CA ALA A 117 -8.69 -8.90 4.41
C ALA A 117 -7.57 -9.92 4.68
N PHE A 118 -7.91 -11.14 5.10
CA PHE A 118 -6.92 -12.20 5.34
C PHE A 118 -6.20 -12.63 4.05
N GLN A 119 -6.91 -12.72 2.92
CA GLN A 119 -6.28 -12.98 1.62
C GLN A 119 -5.27 -11.90 1.25
N ASN A 120 -5.59 -10.63 1.48
CA ASN A 120 -4.66 -9.52 1.24
C ASN A 120 -3.39 -9.63 2.10
N VAL A 121 -3.53 -9.94 3.39
CA VAL A 121 -2.37 -10.19 4.28
C VAL A 121 -1.50 -11.34 3.76
N ILE A 122 -2.11 -12.45 3.31
CA ILE A 122 -1.39 -13.58 2.73
C ILE A 122 -0.67 -13.16 1.43
N ASN A 123 -1.34 -12.40 0.57
CA ASN A 123 -0.79 -11.95 -0.71
C ASN A 123 0.40 -11.00 -0.51
N ILE A 124 0.32 -10.10 0.48
CA ILE A 124 1.43 -9.23 0.87
C ILE A 124 2.64 -10.07 1.31
N ASN A 125 2.45 -11.07 2.17
CA ASN A 125 3.52 -11.95 2.63
C ASN A 125 4.16 -12.79 1.51
N LYS A 126 3.44 -13.00 0.39
CA LYS A 126 3.96 -13.70 -0.81
C LYS A 126 4.77 -12.80 -1.75
N LEU A 127 4.77 -11.48 -1.54
CA LEU A 127 5.54 -10.57 -2.38
C LEU A 127 7.04 -10.91 -2.34
N SER A 128 7.71 -10.79 -3.48
CA SER A 128 9.15 -11.09 -3.61
C SER A 128 10.04 -10.28 -2.66
N ILE A 129 9.54 -9.14 -2.19
CA ILE A 129 10.17 -8.25 -1.22
C ILE A 129 10.47 -8.92 0.13
N TYR A 130 9.72 -9.96 0.49
CA TYR A 130 9.88 -10.75 1.72
C TYR A 130 10.64 -12.07 1.51
N LYS A 131 11.08 -12.40 0.28
CA LYS A 131 11.78 -13.67 0.00
C LYS A 131 13.04 -13.88 0.84
N GLU A 132 13.79 -12.82 1.12
CA GLU A 132 15.01 -12.87 1.95
C GLU A 132 14.72 -13.08 3.44
N ASP A 133 13.53 -12.69 3.93
CA ASP A 133 13.15 -12.88 5.34
C ASP A 133 12.63 -14.30 5.60
N ASN A 134 12.20 -14.99 4.55
CA ASN A 134 11.68 -16.35 4.57
C ASN A 134 12.75 -17.40 4.25
N LEU A 135 14.04 -17.05 4.33
CA LEU A 135 15.12 -18.05 4.22
C LEU A 135 15.06 -18.93 5.48
N PRO A 136 15.02 -20.28 5.36
CA PRO A 136 15.27 -21.13 6.50
C PRO A 136 16.65 -20.77 7.06
N ALA A 137 16.76 -20.64 8.39
CA ALA A 137 18.05 -20.46 9.04
C ALA A 137 18.94 -21.66 8.67
N ASP A 138 20.13 -21.37 8.15
CA ASP A 138 21.20 -22.34 7.87
C ASP A 138 21.58 -23.13 9.13
#